data_AF-A0A365T750-F1
#
_entry.id   AF-A0A365T750-F1
#
_cell.length_a   1.000
_cell.length_b   1.000
_cell.length_c   1.000
_cell.angle_alpha   90.00
_cell.angle_beta   90.00
_cell.angle_gamma   90.00
#
_symmetry.space_group_name_H-M   'P 1'
#
loop_
_entity.id
_entity.type
_entity.pdbx_description
1 polymer ?
#
loop_
_entity_poly.entity_id
_entity_poly.type
_entity_poly.pdbx_seq_one_letter_code
_entity_poly.pdbx_strand_id
1 'polypeptide(L)'
;MTTGQRPVHQQCTLSETTAAETNGGEYPSIWIEKTEIEGREYKQEGELRLGQAVCSPTKDKAGRDRYSTMREPAVGDIVLHIVQDKSKLVGVSTIESELETDFEGLPEFTWNPDQAGYRRWLTNYHAFDEPLDIYDDILDNVQYQQSLTAIRKDYSNICYDKNLDLVQGGYFTQCLPELASIFASESAKLRDELETRGYPPSKLDRHRVEPVSEYDNLDAAINDIQTRVEQTPDATNWLSEQLGATTTLTSSRFSIQTVAWSPRPTMKMERQQRPRKRLQLKRQRQPMRTP
;
A
#
# COMPACT_ATOMS: atom_id res chain seq x y z
N MET A 1 42.79 -21.10 55.60
CA MET A 1 42.97 -20.99 54.14
C MET A 1 41.57 -21.05 53.54
N THR A 2 41.04 -19.88 53.20
CA THR A 2 39.63 -19.67 52.83
C THR A 2 39.61 -19.47 51.31
N THR A 3 39.22 -20.49 50.56
CA THR A 3 39.22 -20.44 49.10
C THR A 3 37.82 -20.03 48.62
N GLY A 4 37.76 -18.82 48.07
CA GLY A 4 36.53 -18.14 47.67
C GLY A 4 35.86 -18.73 46.43
N GLN A 5 34.54 -18.58 46.44
CA GLN A 5 33.63 -18.76 45.30
C GLN A 5 33.98 -17.80 44.16
N ARG A 6 33.91 -18.29 42.92
CA ARG A 6 33.72 -17.46 41.71
C ARG A 6 32.31 -17.70 41.16
N PRO A 7 31.51 -16.65 40.92
CA PRO A 7 30.21 -16.80 40.29
C PRO A 7 30.39 -17.01 38.77
N VAL A 8 29.68 -17.99 38.23
CA VAL A 8 29.60 -18.26 36.80
C VAL A 8 28.66 -17.20 36.20
N HIS A 9 29.21 -16.31 35.38
CA HIS A 9 28.43 -15.40 34.56
C HIS A 9 27.66 -16.21 33.50
N GLN A 10 26.35 -16.24 33.64
CA GLN A 10 25.40 -16.73 32.65
C GLN A 10 25.37 -15.72 31.50
N GLN A 11 26.05 -16.04 30.40
CA GLN A 11 25.92 -15.31 29.14
C GLN A 11 24.52 -15.60 28.57
N CYS A 12 23.66 -14.60 28.65
CA CYS A 12 22.39 -14.56 27.93
C CYS A 12 22.73 -14.26 26.46
N THR A 13 22.87 -15.32 25.65
CA THR A 13 22.99 -15.19 24.20
C THR A 13 21.62 -14.78 23.65
N LEU A 14 21.53 -13.53 23.19
CA LEU A 14 20.42 -13.05 22.38
C LEU A 14 20.43 -13.84 21.06
N SER A 15 19.47 -14.75 20.93
CA SER A 15 19.22 -15.45 19.68
C SER A 15 18.59 -14.47 18.69
N GLU A 16 19.35 -14.11 17.65
CA GLU A 16 18.81 -13.58 16.40
C GLU A 16 17.78 -14.58 15.85
N THR A 17 16.50 -14.19 15.86
CA THR A 17 15.44 -14.97 15.23
C THR A 17 15.22 -14.42 13.83
N THR A 18 16.06 -14.86 12.90
CA THR A 18 15.74 -14.88 11.47
C THR A 18 15.22 -16.27 11.14
N ALA A 19 13.90 -16.40 11.00
CA ALA A 19 13.27 -17.48 10.25
C ALA A 19 11.87 -17.01 9.86
N ALA A 20 11.62 -16.94 8.56
CA ALA A 20 10.29 -16.88 8.00
C ALA A 20 9.47 -18.01 8.62
N GLU A 21 8.51 -17.64 9.48
CA GLU A 21 7.47 -18.56 9.92
C GLU A 21 6.69 -18.98 8.67
N THR A 22 7.01 -20.18 8.20
CA THR A 22 6.23 -20.90 7.20
C THR A 22 4.90 -21.23 7.88
N ASN A 23 3.96 -20.30 7.74
CA ASN A 23 2.64 -20.37 8.31
C ASN A 23 1.86 -21.53 7.66
N GLY A 24 1.75 -22.65 8.37
CA GLY A 24 0.48 -23.38 8.41
C GLY A 24 -0.56 -22.52 9.14
N GLY A 25 -0.78 -21.31 8.62
CA GLY A 25 -1.44 -20.23 9.32
C GLY A 25 -2.92 -20.54 9.49
N GLU A 26 -3.47 -20.14 10.63
CA GLU A 26 -4.91 -20.17 10.89
C GLU A 26 -5.71 -19.36 9.84
N TYR A 27 -5.04 -18.51 9.06
CA TYR A 27 -5.60 -17.62 8.05
C TYR A 27 -4.73 -17.59 6.78
N PRO A 28 -5.30 -17.30 5.59
CA PRO A 28 -4.54 -17.20 4.35
C PRO A 28 -3.50 -16.07 4.40
N SER A 29 -2.36 -16.31 3.75
CA SER A 29 -1.37 -15.26 3.49
C SER A 29 -1.83 -14.39 2.32
N ILE A 30 -1.31 -13.16 2.25
CA ILE A 30 -1.54 -12.26 1.13
C ILE A 30 -0.25 -12.14 0.34
N TRP A 31 -0.37 -12.19 -0.98
CA TRP A 31 0.71 -12.05 -1.95
C TRP A 31 0.41 -10.92 -2.92
N ILE A 32 1.45 -10.34 -3.51
CA ILE A 32 1.34 -9.31 -4.54
C ILE A 32 1.99 -9.86 -5.81
N GLU A 33 1.20 -9.97 -6.87
CA GLU A 33 1.70 -10.11 -8.23
C GLU A 33 1.91 -8.72 -8.83
N LYS A 34 3.14 -8.43 -9.26
CA LYS A 34 3.45 -7.26 -10.08
C LYS A 34 3.62 -7.70 -11.53
N THR A 35 2.81 -7.17 -12.43
CA THR A 35 2.85 -7.55 -13.85
C THR A 35 2.63 -6.34 -14.76
N GLU A 36 2.98 -6.50 -16.03
CA GLU A 36 2.68 -5.55 -17.09
C GLU A 36 1.67 -6.22 -18.02
N ILE A 37 0.65 -5.50 -18.47
CA ILE A 37 -0.36 -6.04 -19.39
C ILE A 37 -0.09 -5.61 -20.83
N GLU A 38 0.40 -4.38 -21.02
CA GLU A 38 0.71 -3.86 -22.35
C GLU A 38 1.78 -4.73 -23.04
N GLY A 39 1.49 -5.15 -24.27
CA GLY A 39 2.37 -6.02 -25.05
C GLY A 39 2.39 -7.50 -24.63
N ARG A 40 1.54 -7.94 -23.70
CA ARG A 40 1.44 -9.33 -23.25
C ARG A 40 0.04 -9.91 -23.50
N GLU A 41 -0.16 -10.50 -24.68
CA GLU A 41 -1.47 -11.03 -25.12
C GLU A 41 -2.00 -12.09 -24.14
N TYR A 42 -1.14 -13.00 -23.69
CA TYR A 42 -1.48 -14.04 -22.72
C TYR A 42 -1.97 -13.51 -21.36
N LYS A 43 -1.63 -12.26 -20.98
CA LYS A 43 -2.14 -11.63 -19.75
C LYS A 43 -3.49 -10.94 -19.95
N GLN A 44 -3.87 -10.66 -21.19
CA GLN A 44 -5.14 -10.02 -21.55
C GLN A 44 -6.23 -11.06 -21.76
N GLU A 45 -5.90 -12.17 -22.44
CA GLU A 45 -6.85 -13.19 -22.85
C GLU A 45 -6.31 -14.62 -22.64
N GLY A 46 -7.21 -15.61 -22.73
CA GLY A 46 -6.87 -17.03 -22.59
C GLY A 46 -6.72 -17.51 -21.13
N GLU A 47 -6.13 -18.69 -20.96
CA GLU A 47 -6.04 -19.38 -19.67
C GLU A 47 -5.06 -18.73 -18.69
N LEU A 48 -4.04 -18.02 -19.20
CA LEU A 48 -3.00 -17.39 -18.39
C LEU A 48 -3.25 -15.90 -18.13
N ARG A 49 -4.45 -15.42 -18.49
CA ARG A 49 -4.84 -14.02 -18.28
C ARG A 49 -4.72 -13.61 -16.82
N LEU A 50 -4.66 -12.30 -16.58
CA LEU A 50 -4.59 -11.75 -15.23
C LEU A 50 -5.67 -12.37 -14.32
N GLY A 51 -5.27 -12.79 -13.12
CA GLY A 51 -6.17 -13.40 -12.14
C GLY A 51 -6.55 -14.85 -12.42
N GLN A 52 -6.03 -15.49 -13.47
CA GLN A 52 -6.24 -16.94 -13.72
C GLN A 52 -4.98 -17.76 -13.52
N ALA A 53 -3.80 -17.18 -13.75
CA ALA A 53 -2.54 -17.84 -13.42
C ALA A 53 -1.44 -16.84 -13.10
N VAL A 54 -0.55 -17.24 -12.19
CA VAL A 54 0.79 -16.66 -12.07
C VAL A 54 1.81 -17.65 -12.62
N CYS A 55 2.70 -17.16 -13.47
CA CYS A 55 3.72 -17.99 -14.10
C CYS A 55 5.03 -17.23 -14.26
N SER A 56 6.15 -17.92 -14.06
CA SER A 56 7.48 -17.34 -14.16
C SER A 56 8.50 -18.41 -14.56
N PRO A 57 9.64 -18.06 -15.15
CA PRO A 57 10.68 -19.03 -15.38
C PRO A 57 11.31 -19.43 -14.03
N THR A 58 11.87 -20.63 -13.91
CA THR A 58 12.53 -21.09 -12.66
C THR A 58 13.78 -20.28 -12.29
N LYS A 59 14.39 -19.58 -13.25
CA LYS A 59 15.60 -18.77 -13.13
C LYS A 59 15.50 -17.54 -14.05
N ASP A 60 16.20 -16.47 -13.71
CA ASP A 60 16.35 -15.34 -14.63
C ASP A 60 17.33 -15.63 -15.79
N LYS A 61 17.47 -14.67 -16.72
CA LYS A 61 18.42 -14.78 -17.86
C LYS A 61 19.88 -14.98 -17.42
N ALA A 62 20.24 -14.58 -16.21
CA ALA A 62 21.57 -14.76 -15.63
C ALA A 62 21.70 -16.05 -14.79
N GLY A 63 20.66 -16.91 -14.78
CA GLY A 63 20.63 -18.16 -14.05
C GLY A 63 20.37 -18.02 -12.54
N ARG A 64 19.98 -16.84 -12.05
CA ARG A 64 19.68 -16.59 -10.63
C ARG A 64 18.26 -17.01 -10.29
N ASP A 65 18.07 -17.47 -9.06
CA ASP A 65 16.76 -17.88 -8.52
C ASP A 65 15.93 -16.67 -8.06
N ARG A 66 15.57 -15.79 -9.01
CA ARG A 66 14.82 -14.55 -8.73
C ARG A 66 13.34 -14.80 -8.41
N TYR A 67 12.82 -15.98 -8.75
CA TYR A 67 11.41 -16.34 -8.63
C TYR A 67 11.17 -17.38 -7.54
N SER A 68 12.12 -17.53 -6.60
CA SER A 68 12.05 -18.50 -5.51
C SER A 68 10.77 -18.36 -4.67
N THR A 69 10.25 -17.14 -4.54
CA THR A 69 9.03 -16.82 -3.78
C THR A 69 7.77 -17.49 -4.33
N MET A 70 7.76 -17.94 -5.59
CA MET A 70 6.65 -18.74 -6.16
C MET A 70 6.43 -20.08 -5.43
N ARG A 71 7.43 -20.58 -4.69
CA ARG A 71 7.38 -21.83 -3.93
C ARG A 71 6.63 -21.72 -2.60
N GLU A 72 6.47 -20.50 -2.09
CA GLU A 72 5.99 -20.25 -0.74
C GLU A 72 4.46 -20.23 -0.58
N PRO A 73 3.65 -19.73 -1.54
CA PRO A 73 2.19 -19.68 -1.39
C PRO A 73 1.55 -21.04 -1.22
N ALA A 74 0.51 -21.10 -0.40
CA ALA A 74 -0.35 -22.26 -0.25
C ALA A 74 -1.67 -22.09 -1.01
N VAL A 75 -2.34 -23.20 -1.31
CA VAL A 75 -3.73 -23.17 -1.80
C VAL A 75 -4.62 -22.44 -0.79
N GLY A 76 -5.46 -21.52 -1.27
CA GLY A 76 -6.30 -20.65 -0.45
C GLY A 76 -5.68 -19.30 -0.10
N ASP A 77 -4.39 -19.09 -0.33
CA ASP A 77 -3.77 -17.78 -0.17
C ASP A 77 -4.34 -16.75 -1.14
N ILE A 78 -4.29 -15.47 -0.75
CA ILE A 78 -4.86 -14.35 -1.51
C ILE A 78 -3.78 -13.70 -2.35
N VAL A 79 -4.09 -13.32 -3.59
CA VAL A 79 -3.19 -12.60 -4.50
C VAL A 79 -3.78 -11.25 -4.89
N LEU A 80 -3.07 -10.18 -4.57
CA LEU A 80 -3.35 -8.82 -5.05
C LEU A 80 -2.60 -8.57 -6.35
N HIS A 81 -3.27 -7.99 -7.33
CA HIS A 81 -2.70 -7.77 -8.66
C HIS A 81 -2.38 -6.30 -8.90
N ILE A 82 -1.08 -5.99 -9.03
CA ILE A 82 -0.58 -4.69 -9.44
C ILE A 82 -0.18 -4.72 -10.91
N VAL A 83 -0.80 -3.85 -11.69
CA VAL A 83 -0.51 -3.61 -13.10
C VAL A 83 0.45 -2.42 -13.17
N GLN A 84 1.74 -2.72 -13.35
CA GLN A 84 2.84 -1.78 -13.20
C GLN A 84 2.87 -0.70 -14.28
N ASP A 85 2.50 -1.04 -15.52
CA ASP A 85 2.36 -0.11 -16.64
C ASP A 85 1.27 0.96 -16.40
N LYS A 86 0.37 0.71 -15.44
CA LYS A 86 -0.68 1.64 -15.02
C LYS A 86 -0.53 2.11 -13.57
N SER A 87 0.49 1.63 -12.86
CA SER A 87 0.68 1.85 -11.42
C SER A 87 -0.57 1.61 -10.58
N LYS A 88 -1.37 0.58 -10.90
CA LYS A 88 -2.68 0.35 -10.26
C LYS A 88 -2.80 -1.02 -9.62
N LEU A 89 -3.41 -1.08 -8.45
CA LEU A 89 -3.92 -2.32 -7.88
C LEU A 89 -5.33 -2.57 -8.43
N VAL A 90 -5.45 -3.57 -9.31
CA VAL A 90 -6.62 -3.72 -10.19
C VAL A 90 -7.57 -4.83 -9.76
N GLY A 91 -7.20 -5.67 -8.82
CA GLY A 91 -8.05 -6.75 -8.36
C GLY A 91 -7.35 -7.77 -7.48
N VAL A 92 -8.11 -8.81 -7.16
CA VAL A 92 -7.72 -9.85 -6.22
C VAL A 92 -8.13 -11.22 -6.73
N SER A 93 -7.35 -12.25 -6.44
CA SER A 93 -7.66 -13.65 -6.70
C SER A 93 -7.22 -14.54 -5.53
N THR A 94 -7.43 -15.86 -5.67
CA THR A 94 -7.05 -16.87 -4.69
C THR A 94 -6.21 -17.95 -5.36
N ILE A 95 -5.13 -18.40 -4.70
CA ILE A 95 -4.32 -19.54 -5.16
C ILE A 95 -5.20 -20.81 -5.16
N GLU A 96 -5.36 -21.42 -6.33
CA GLU A 96 -6.19 -22.62 -6.52
C GLU A 96 -5.35 -23.90 -6.50
N SER A 97 -4.13 -23.86 -7.04
CA SER A 97 -3.29 -25.04 -7.21
C SER A 97 -2.00 -25.00 -6.40
N GLU A 98 -1.48 -26.20 -6.15
CA GLU A 98 -0.08 -26.39 -5.82
C GLU A 98 0.83 -25.86 -6.93
N LEU A 99 2.11 -25.66 -6.59
CA LEU A 99 3.11 -25.19 -7.55
C LEU A 99 3.42 -26.27 -8.59
N GLU A 100 3.16 -25.96 -9.85
CA GLU A 100 3.73 -26.68 -10.98
C GLU A 100 5.15 -26.17 -11.26
N THR A 101 6.09 -27.07 -11.52
CA THR A 101 7.53 -26.74 -11.66
C THR A 101 8.12 -27.12 -13.01
N ASP A 102 7.32 -27.74 -13.86
CA ASP A 102 7.63 -28.25 -15.20
C ASP A 102 6.81 -27.53 -16.28
N PHE A 103 6.23 -26.36 -15.96
CA PHE A 103 5.44 -25.59 -16.91
C PHE A 103 6.29 -25.18 -18.12
N GLU A 104 5.87 -25.60 -19.30
CA GLU A 104 6.52 -25.26 -20.56
C GLU A 104 6.28 -23.77 -20.86
N GLY A 105 7.37 -23.05 -21.11
CA GLY A 105 7.36 -21.61 -21.12
C GLY A 105 6.56 -20.92 -22.20
N LEU A 106 6.34 -19.62 -21.99
CA LEU A 106 5.74 -18.76 -23.00
C LEU A 106 6.83 -18.23 -23.96
N PRO A 107 6.73 -18.50 -25.28
CA PRO A 107 7.72 -18.06 -26.26
C PRO A 107 7.95 -16.55 -26.28
N GLU A 108 6.91 -15.77 -25.96
CA GLU A 108 6.91 -14.31 -26.02
C GLU A 108 7.82 -13.64 -24.99
N PHE A 109 8.20 -14.33 -23.91
CA PHE A 109 8.87 -13.68 -22.77
C PHE A 109 10.39 -13.89 -22.72
N THR A 110 11.02 -14.23 -23.85
CA THR A 110 12.43 -14.64 -23.88
C THR A 110 12.72 -15.77 -22.88
N TRP A 111 11.76 -16.67 -22.63
CA TRP A 111 12.05 -17.90 -21.91
C TRP A 111 12.88 -18.78 -22.82
N ASN A 112 13.93 -19.37 -22.26
CA ASN A 112 14.67 -20.37 -23.00
C ASN A 112 13.75 -21.58 -23.22
N PRO A 113 13.66 -22.15 -24.44
CA PRO A 113 12.75 -23.27 -24.72
C PRO A 113 12.94 -24.47 -23.81
N ASP A 114 14.19 -24.72 -23.37
CA ASP A 114 14.55 -25.84 -22.50
C ASP A 114 14.44 -25.52 -21.00
N GLN A 115 13.95 -24.33 -20.65
CA GLN A 115 13.85 -23.88 -19.26
C GLN A 115 12.46 -24.14 -18.70
N ALA A 116 12.40 -24.96 -17.65
CA ALA A 116 11.18 -25.17 -16.89
C ALA A 116 10.69 -23.88 -16.19
N GLY A 117 9.38 -23.73 -16.12
CA GLY A 117 8.68 -22.64 -15.44
C GLY A 117 7.95 -23.07 -14.18
N TYR A 118 7.70 -22.09 -13.33
CA TYR A 118 6.70 -22.16 -12.29
C TYR A 118 5.34 -21.72 -12.82
N ARG A 119 4.28 -22.43 -12.43
CA ARG A 119 2.90 -22.01 -12.62
C ARG A 119 2.07 -22.31 -11.38
N ARG A 120 1.16 -21.40 -11.05
CA ARG A 120 0.04 -21.66 -10.15
C ARG A 120 -1.24 -21.15 -10.78
N TRP A 121 -2.28 -21.95 -10.69
CA TRP A 121 -3.63 -21.56 -11.06
C TRP A 121 -4.23 -20.69 -9.96
N LEU A 122 -5.00 -19.71 -10.41
CA LEU A 122 -5.72 -18.75 -9.59
C LEU A 122 -7.21 -18.86 -9.91
N THR A 123 -8.03 -18.67 -8.90
CA THR A 123 -9.48 -18.68 -9.01
C THR A 123 -10.09 -17.45 -8.36
N ASN A 124 -11.40 -17.27 -8.56
CA ASN A 124 -12.18 -16.19 -7.96
C ASN A 124 -11.58 -14.79 -8.16
N TYR A 125 -11.06 -14.53 -9.36
CA TYR A 125 -10.59 -13.21 -9.71
C TYR A 125 -11.74 -12.21 -9.70
N HIS A 126 -11.57 -11.16 -8.90
CA HIS A 126 -12.46 -10.03 -8.83
C HIS A 126 -11.69 -8.77 -9.19
N ALA A 127 -12.00 -8.20 -10.36
CA ALA A 127 -11.48 -6.90 -10.76
C ALA A 127 -12.15 -5.79 -9.95
N PHE A 128 -11.40 -4.74 -9.64
CA PHE A 128 -11.94 -3.57 -8.95
C PHE A 128 -12.53 -2.59 -9.95
N ASP A 129 -13.77 -2.18 -9.71
CA ASP A 129 -14.43 -1.14 -10.49
C ASP A 129 -13.67 0.19 -10.38
N GLU A 130 -13.10 0.45 -9.20
CA GLU A 130 -12.22 1.57 -8.89
C GLU A 130 -10.85 1.03 -8.43
N PRO A 131 -9.89 0.84 -9.36
CA PRO A 131 -8.54 0.43 -9.02
C PRO A 131 -7.81 1.49 -8.19
N LEU A 132 -7.08 1.05 -7.15
CA LEU A 132 -6.25 1.96 -6.35
C LEU A 132 -5.02 2.37 -7.14
N ASP A 133 -4.71 3.66 -7.14
CA ASP A 133 -3.44 4.18 -7.63
C ASP A 133 -2.34 3.95 -6.59
N ILE A 134 -1.32 3.18 -6.97
CA ILE A 134 -0.26 2.80 -6.06
C ILE A 134 0.54 4.02 -5.59
N TYR A 135 0.68 5.06 -6.41
CA TYR A 135 1.42 6.25 -6.00
C TYR A 135 0.50 7.20 -5.25
N ASP A 136 -0.56 7.67 -5.90
CA ASP A 136 -1.40 8.75 -5.34
C ASP A 136 -2.11 8.31 -4.05
N ASP A 137 -2.63 7.08 -3.99
CA ASP A 137 -3.41 6.61 -2.83
C ASP A 137 -2.51 6.03 -1.73
N ILE A 138 -1.35 5.46 -2.10
CA ILE A 138 -0.51 4.67 -1.17
C ILE A 138 0.89 5.25 -0.97
N LEU A 139 1.77 5.19 -1.98
CA LEU A 139 3.21 5.41 -1.79
C LEU A 139 3.58 6.89 -1.62
N ASP A 140 2.91 7.80 -2.32
CA ASP A 140 3.09 9.25 -2.20
C ASP A 140 2.17 9.88 -1.15
N ASN A 141 1.23 9.10 -0.60
CA ASN A 141 0.31 9.57 0.43
C ASN A 141 1.07 9.81 1.75
N VAL A 142 1.11 11.09 2.16
CA VAL A 142 1.79 11.57 3.38
C VAL A 142 1.32 10.85 4.64
N GLN A 143 0.06 10.42 4.68
CA GLN A 143 -0.52 9.69 5.83
C GLN A 143 0.20 8.35 6.08
N TYR A 144 0.75 7.73 5.03
CA TYR A 144 1.36 6.41 5.10
C TYR A 144 2.88 6.42 5.12
N GLN A 145 3.54 7.56 4.81
CA GLN A 145 5.00 7.62 4.66
C GLN A 145 5.78 7.09 5.87
N GLN A 146 5.38 7.45 7.09
CA GLN A 146 6.06 6.97 8.29
C GLN A 146 5.96 5.44 8.43
N SER A 147 4.79 4.89 8.11
CA SER A 147 4.48 3.48 8.22
C SER A 147 5.18 2.67 7.12
N LEU A 148 5.12 3.15 5.88
CA LEU A 148 5.84 2.56 4.74
C LEU A 148 7.35 2.57 4.95
N THR A 149 7.90 3.64 5.54
CA THR A 149 9.32 3.74 5.89
C THR A 149 9.69 2.75 6.99
N ALA A 150 8.85 2.60 8.03
CA ALA A 150 9.06 1.63 9.09
C ALA A 150 9.04 0.18 8.55
N ILE A 151 8.02 -0.17 7.76
CA ILE A 151 7.95 -1.47 7.07
C ILE A 151 9.21 -1.69 6.24
N ARG A 152 9.66 -0.70 5.47
CA ARG A 152 10.84 -0.86 4.62
C ARG A 152 12.14 -1.00 5.40
N LYS A 153 12.23 -0.43 6.60
CA LYS A 153 13.40 -0.59 7.49
C LYS A 153 13.55 -2.04 7.94
N ASP A 154 12.43 -2.68 8.26
CA ASP A 154 12.41 -4.03 8.84
C ASP A 154 12.38 -5.13 7.76
N TYR A 155 11.87 -4.81 6.56
CA TYR A 155 11.69 -5.76 5.48
C TYR A 155 12.34 -5.31 4.18
N SER A 156 13.07 -6.22 3.52
CA SER A 156 13.81 -5.95 2.29
C SER A 156 13.23 -6.59 1.02
N ASN A 157 12.38 -7.61 1.16
CA ASN A 157 11.78 -8.36 0.05
C ASN A 157 10.29 -8.01 -0.14
N ILE A 158 10.00 -6.72 -0.33
CA ILE A 158 8.65 -6.18 -0.52
C ILE A 158 8.53 -5.48 -1.88
N CYS A 159 7.33 -5.04 -2.25
CA CYS A 159 7.04 -4.56 -3.60
C CYS A 159 7.62 -3.17 -3.93
N TYR A 160 8.06 -2.39 -2.93
CA TYR A 160 8.61 -1.03 -3.06
C TYR A 160 9.97 -0.85 -2.34
N ASP A 161 10.70 0.20 -2.72
CA ASP A 161 12.06 0.48 -2.24
C ASP A 161 12.09 1.57 -1.14
N LYS A 162 13.29 1.96 -0.72
CA LYS A 162 13.48 2.98 0.35
C LYS A 162 13.08 4.40 -0.05
N ASN A 163 12.89 4.65 -1.34
CA ASN A 163 12.41 5.92 -1.87
C ASN A 163 10.89 5.87 -2.10
N LEU A 164 10.21 4.80 -1.67
CA LEU A 164 8.79 4.54 -1.92
C LEU A 164 8.46 4.38 -3.40
N ASP A 165 9.42 3.88 -4.20
CA ASP A 165 9.20 3.51 -5.59
C ASP A 165 8.96 2.01 -5.73
N LEU A 166 8.10 1.59 -6.66
CA LEU A 166 7.96 0.17 -6.99
C LEU A 166 9.31 -0.42 -7.44
N VAL A 167 9.75 -1.48 -6.77
CA VAL A 167 11.04 -2.14 -7.06
C VAL A 167 11.02 -2.73 -8.46
N GLN A 168 12.12 -2.50 -9.18
CA GLN A 168 12.44 -3.18 -10.44
C GLN A 168 12.79 -4.65 -10.17
N GLY A 169 11.76 -5.51 -10.14
CA GLY A 169 11.85 -6.89 -9.68
C GLY A 169 10.83 -7.25 -8.64
N GLY A 170 10.89 -8.49 -8.14
CA GLY A 170 9.86 -9.01 -7.25
C GLY A 170 8.54 -9.17 -7.98
N TYR A 171 8.53 -10.03 -9.00
CA TYR A 171 7.31 -10.39 -9.74
C TYR A 171 6.20 -10.87 -8.79
N PHE A 172 6.59 -11.61 -7.75
CA PHE A 172 5.69 -12.18 -6.77
C PHE A 172 6.30 -12.04 -5.38
N THR A 173 5.66 -11.29 -4.48
CA THR A 173 6.20 -10.99 -3.13
C THR A 173 5.11 -11.14 -2.08
N GLN A 174 5.46 -11.53 -0.87
CA GLN A 174 4.50 -11.57 0.23
C GLN A 174 4.05 -10.14 0.60
N CYS A 175 2.76 -9.96 0.82
CA CYS A 175 2.19 -8.75 1.39
C CYS A 175 2.14 -8.88 2.91
N LEU A 176 2.89 -8.03 3.59
CA LEU A 176 2.88 -7.99 5.05
C LEU A 176 1.50 -7.52 5.55
N PRO A 177 1.04 -7.98 6.72
CA PRO A 177 -0.23 -7.53 7.31
C PRO A 177 -0.33 -6.01 7.45
N GLU A 178 0.77 -5.35 7.81
CA GLU A 178 0.85 -3.90 7.93
C GLU A 178 0.59 -3.24 6.57
N LEU A 179 1.26 -3.69 5.51
CA LEU A 179 1.03 -3.19 4.15
C LEU A 179 -0.40 -3.49 3.66
N ALA A 180 -0.93 -4.68 3.96
CA ALA A 180 -2.30 -5.04 3.62
C ALA A 180 -3.32 -4.12 4.30
N SER A 181 -3.06 -3.72 5.56
CA SER A 181 -3.91 -2.78 6.27
C SER A 181 -3.89 -1.38 5.66
N ILE A 182 -2.77 -0.93 5.09
CA ILE A 182 -2.72 0.33 4.32
C ILE A 182 -3.64 0.22 3.10
N PHE A 183 -3.49 -0.82 2.28
CA PHE A 183 -4.35 -0.98 1.10
C PHE A 183 -5.84 -1.08 1.46
N ALA A 184 -6.18 -1.79 2.54
CA ALA A 184 -7.54 -1.93 3.01
C ALA A 184 -8.12 -0.62 3.58
N SER A 185 -7.28 0.32 4.03
CA SER A 185 -7.72 1.64 4.52
C SER A 185 -8.17 2.54 3.38
N GLU A 186 -7.53 2.43 2.20
CA GLU A 186 -7.91 3.19 1.00
C GLU A 186 -9.08 2.59 0.22
N SER A 187 -9.40 1.31 0.43
CA SER A 187 -10.48 0.64 -0.30
C SER A 187 -11.29 -0.28 0.59
N ALA A 188 -12.49 0.18 0.97
CA ALA A 188 -13.49 -0.63 1.65
C ALA A 188 -13.83 -1.90 0.86
N LYS A 189 -13.85 -1.81 -0.48
CA LYS A 189 -14.08 -2.97 -1.33
C LYS A 189 -12.95 -3.99 -1.21
N LEU A 190 -11.69 -3.57 -1.23
CA LEU A 190 -10.57 -4.49 -0.99
C LEU A 190 -10.67 -5.12 0.40
N ARG A 191 -11.00 -4.33 1.43
CA ARG A 191 -11.22 -4.83 2.78
C ARG A 191 -12.27 -5.96 2.79
N ASP A 192 -13.44 -5.73 2.21
CA ASP A 192 -14.51 -6.72 2.12
C ASP A 192 -14.07 -7.99 1.39
N GLU A 193 -13.29 -7.84 0.31
CA GLU A 193 -12.77 -8.98 -0.46
C GLU A 193 -11.75 -9.81 0.34
N LEU A 194 -10.91 -9.16 1.15
CA LEU A 194 -9.96 -9.84 2.05
C LEU A 194 -10.70 -10.60 3.15
N GLU A 195 -11.68 -9.96 3.80
CA GLU A 195 -12.50 -10.58 4.86
C GLU A 195 -13.31 -11.77 4.33
N THR A 196 -13.93 -11.62 3.15
CA THR A 196 -14.68 -12.69 2.48
C THR A 196 -13.83 -13.91 2.17
N ARG A 197 -12.53 -13.71 1.90
CA ARG A 197 -11.55 -14.79 1.66
C ARG A 197 -10.94 -15.35 2.95
N GLY A 198 -11.45 -14.96 4.11
CA GLY A 198 -11.03 -15.48 5.41
C GLY A 198 -9.82 -14.77 6.01
N TYR A 199 -9.42 -13.61 5.48
CA TYR A 199 -8.40 -12.79 6.14
C TYR A 199 -9.02 -12.05 7.34
N PRO A 200 -8.41 -12.09 8.53
CA PRO A 200 -9.05 -11.61 9.74
C PRO A 200 -9.11 -10.07 9.79
N PRO A 201 -10.27 -9.46 10.09
CA PRO A 201 -10.42 -8.00 10.21
C PRO A 201 -9.43 -7.37 11.20
N SER A 202 -9.12 -8.09 12.29
CA SER A 202 -8.17 -7.63 13.32
C SER A 202 -6.74 -7.43 12.82
N LYS A 203 -6.36 -8.04 11.69
CA LYS A 203 -5.07 -7.77 11.03
C LYS A 203 -5.15 -6.55 10.10
N LEU A 204 -6.34 -6.18 9.62
CA LEU A 204 -6.58 -5.01 8.79
C LEU A 204 -6.75 -3.73 9.62
N ASP A 205 -7.11 -3.85 10.90
CA ASP A 205 -7.26 -2.70 11.81
C ASP A 205 -5.94 -2.19 12.41
N ARG A 206 -4.80 -2.78 12.01
CA ARG A 206 -3.48 -2.49 12.62
C ARG A 206 -2.93 -1.11 12.26
N HIS A 207 -3.27 -0.56 11.11
CA HIS A 207 -2.97 0.83 10.78
C HIS A 207 -4.12 1.75 11.18
N ARG A 208 -4.24 1.97 12.49
CA ARG A 208 -4.70 3.26 12.97
C ARG A 208 -3.47 4.16 13.01
N VAL A 209 -3.51 5.30 12.31
CA VAL A 209 -2.42 6.28 12.30
C VAL A 209 -2.09 6.68 13.74
N GLU A 210 -0.99 6.16 14.27
CA GLU A 210 -0.52 6.51 15.61
C GLU A 210 -0.15 7.99 15.66
N PRO A 211 -0.32 8.68 16.80
CA PRO A 211 0.00 10.09 16.92
C PRO A 211 1.45 10.37 16.52
N VAL A 212 1.64 11.16 15.47
CA VAL A 212 2.98 11.64 15.12
C VAL A 212 3.43 12.57 16.24
N SER A 213 4.57 12.25 16.86
CA SER A 213 5.08 12.98 18.03
C SER A 213 5.71 14.32 17.67
N GLU A 214 6.17 14.49 16.43
CA GLU A 214 6.84 15.69 15.93
C GLU A 214 6.52 15.93 14.46
N TYR A 215 6.36 17.19 14.07
CA TYR A 215 6.02 17.57 12.69
C TYR A 215 7.07 18.52 12.13
N ASP A 216 7.50 18.27 10.91
CA ASP A 216 8.46 19.14 10.20
C ASP A 216 7.88 20.52 9.88
N ASN A 217 6.55 20.61 9.74
CA ASN A 217 5.84 21.85 9.48
C ASN A 217 4.37 21.78 9.93
N LEU A 218 3.72 22.95 9.98
CA LEU A 218 2.34 23.12 10.43
C LEU A 218 1.34 22.41 9.51
N ASP A 219 1.57 22.41 8.20
CA ASP A 219 0.64 21.79 7.25
C ASP A 219 0.61 20.27 7.41
N ALA A 220 1.76 19.65 7.65
CA ALA A 220 1.88 18.23 8.00
C ALA A 220 1.12 17.90 9.29
N ALA A 221 1.22 18.76 10.31
CA ALA A 221 0.48 18.60 11.56
C ALA A 221 -1.03 18.72 11.38
N ILE A 222 -1.49 19.70 10.59
CA ILE A 222 -2.92 19.91 10.34
C ILE A 222 -3.52 18.74 9.55
N ASN A 223 -2.83 18.28 8.51
CA ASN A 223 -3.29 17.17 7.68
C ASN A 223 -3.41 15.87 8.50
N ASP A 224 -2.41 15.56 9.31
CA ASP A 224 -2.42 14.38 10.17
C ASP A 224 -3.52 14.44 11.25
N ILE A 225 -3.75 15.61 11.87
CA ILE A 225 -4.88 15.80 12.79
C ILE A 225 -6.23 15.62 12.09
N GLN A 226 -6.42 16.22 10.89
CA GLN A 226 -7.65 16.07 10.12
C GLN A 226 -7.92 14.61 9.75
N THR A 227 -6.88 13.91 9.29
CA THR A 227 -6.94 12.48 8.95
C THR A 227 -7.42 11.64 10.15
N ARG A 228 -6.83 11.84 11.32
CA ARG A 228 -7.24 11.11 12.54
C ARG A 228 -8.67 11.43 12.97
N VAL A 229 -9.13 12.66 12.76
CA VAL A 229 -10.50 13.08 13.05
C VAL A 229 -11.49 12.42 12.10
N GLU A 230 -11.18 12.30 10.82
CA GLU A 230 -12.04 11.65 9.83
C GLU A 230 -12.12 10.12 10.03
N GLN A 231 -11.02 9.50 10.44
CA GLN A 231 -10.92 8.04 10.66
C GLN A 231 -11.43 7.57 12.03
N THR A 232 -11.86 8.47 12.91
CA THR A 232 -12.42 8.10 14.22
C THR A 232 -13.94 8.34 14.17
N PRO A 233 -14.76 7.28 14.14
CA PRO A 233 -16.23 7.39 14.03
C PRO A 233 -16.89 8.27 15.10
N ASP A 234 -16.19 8.53 16.22
CA ASP A 234 -16.62 9.38 17.35
C ASP A 234 -15.70 10.60 17.61
N ALA A 235 -14.79 10.96 16.69
CA ALA A 235 -13.77 11.99 16.94
C ALA A 235 -14.33 13.38 17.26
N THR A 236 -15.54 13.67 16.77
CA THR A 236 -16.24 14.92 17.07
C THR A 236 -16.44 15.08 18.59
N ASN A 237 -16.61 13.99 19.34
CA ASN A 237 -16.69 14.01 20.80
C ASN A 237 -15.32 14.12 21.45
N TRP A 238 -14.31 13.37 21.00
CA TRP A 238 -12.98 13.42 21.61
C TRP A 238 -12.29 14.79 21.46
N LEU A 239 -12.34 15.41 20.28
CA LEU A 239 -11.70 16.71 20.05
C LEU A 239 -12.42 17.84 20.81
N SER A 240 -13.75 17.79 20.87
CA SER A 240 -14.54 18.77 21.64
C SER A 240 -14.38 18.58 23.15
N GLU A 241 -14.19 17.36 23.64
CA GLU A 241 -13.81 17.07 25.03
C GLU A 241 -12.41 17.59 25.37
N GLN A 242 -11.41 17.40 24.50
CA GLN A 242 -10.05 17.89 24.73
C GLN A 242 -9.94 19.43 24.63
N LEU A 243 -10.61 20.05 23.66
CA LEU A 243 -10.71 21.51 23.57
C LEU A 243 -11.52 22.07 24.76
N GLY A 244 -12.58 21.41 25.17
CA GLY A 244 -13.37 21.75 26.37
C GLY A 244 -12.55 21.68 27.66
N ALA A 245 -11.72 20.64 27.82
CA ALA A 245 -10.80 20.47 28.94
C ALA A 245 -9.71 21.55 28.97
N THR A 246 -9.19 21.93 27.81
CA THR A 246 -8.17 22.98 27.70
C THR A 246 -8.76 24.37 28.01
N THR A 247 -10.02 24.61 27.62
CA THR A 247 -10.74 25.87 27.90
C THR A 247 -11.12 26.01 29.38
N THR A 248 -11.41 24.89 30.07
CA THR A 248 -11.66 24.89 31.52
C THR A 248 -10.37 25.11 32.33
N LEU A 249 -9.22 24.61 31.87
CA LEU A 249 -7.92 24.87 32.49
C LEU A 249 -7.46 26.33 32.34
N THR A 250 -7.80 27.00 31.24
CA THR A 250 -7.50 28.44 31.05
C THR A 250 -8.53 29.34 31.73
N SER A 251 -9.79 28.93 31.84
CA SER A 251 -10.83 29.70 32.57
C SER A 251 -10.64 29.68 34.10
N SER A 252 -9.84 28.76 34.63
CA SER A 252 -9.46 28.75 36.05
C SER A 252 -8.37 29.78 36.41
N ARG A 253 -7.77 30.48 35.42
CA ARG A 253 -6.70 31.47 35.68
C ARG A 253 -6.87 32.86 35.10
N PHE A 254 -7.95 33.17 34.38
CA PHE A 254 -8.22 34.55 33.95
C PHE A 254 -9.70 34.89 34.06
N SER A 255 -10.06 35.55 35.16
CA SER A 255 -11.30 36.34 35.22
C SER A 255 -11.02 37.64 34.44
N ILE A 256 -11.51 37.71 33.20
CA ILE A 256 -11.54 38.94 32.41
C ILE A 256 -13.00 39.33 32.23
N GLN A 257 -13.31 40.55 32.67
CA GLN A 257 -14.61 41.19 32.53
C GLN A 257 -15.06 41.23 31.07
N THR A 258 -16.30 40.79 30.84
CA THR A 258 -17.01 40.86 29.56
C THR A 258 -17.23 42.33 29.16
N VAL A 259 -16.60 42.75 28.05
CA VAL A 259 -16.94 44.02 27.38
C VAL A 259 -17.91 43.70 26.25
N ALA A 260 -19.12 44.27 26.33
CA ALA A 260 -20.18 44.12 25.35
C ALA A 260 -19.76 44.68 23.98
N TRP A 261 -19.86 43.84 22.94
CA TRP A 261 -19.56 44.19 21.56
C TRP A 261 -20.85 44.67 20.87
N SER A 262 -20.86 45.90 20.35
CA SER A 262 -21.94 46.43 19.53
C SER A 262 -21.63 46.23 18.03
N PRO A 263 -22.59 45.80 17.19
CA PRO A 263 -22.34 45.55 15.79
C PRO A 263 -22.19 46.86 15.00
N ARG A 264 -21.15 46.94 14.15
CA ARG A 264 -20.97 48.01 13.16
C ARG A 264 -21.62 47.66 11.82
N PRO A 265 -22.00 48.67 11.02
CA PRO A 265 -22.89 48.51 9.88
C PRO A 265 -22.23 47.89 8.64
N THR A 266 -23.07 47.20 7.88
CA THR A 266 -22.79 46.52 6.61
C THR A 266 -22.31 47.49 5.52
N MET A 267 -21.08 47.28 5.06
CA MET A 267 -20.54 47.90 3.84
C MET A 267 -20.98 47.10 2.61
N LYS A 268 -21.74 47.74 1.71
CA LYS A 268 -22.09 47.18 0.39
C LYS A 268 -20.82 47.15 -0.49
N MET A 269 -20.39 45.97 -0.92
CA MET A 269 -19.37 45.83 -1.98
C MET A 269 -20.03 45.92 -3.35
N GLU A 270 -19.62 46.93 -4.12
CA GLU A 270 -19.99 47.16 -5.50
C GLU A 270 -19.08 46.34 -6.44
N ARG A 271 -19.70 45.55 -7.33
CA ARG A 271 -19.04 44.69 -8.31
C ARG A 271 -18.35 45.52 -9.39
N GLN A 272 -17.01 45.46 -9.48
CA GLN A 272 -16.29 45.83 -10.70
C GLN A 272 -16.10 44.59 -11.61
N GLN A 273 -16.73 44.63 -12.78
CA GLN A 273 -16.54 43.65 -13.85
C GLN A 273 -15.20 43.89 -14.55
N ARG A 274 -14.37 42.84 -14.69
CA ARG A 274 -13.15 42.86 -15.52
C ARG A 274 -13.44 42.37 -16.94
N PRO A 275 -12.83 42.95 -17.98
CA PRO A 275 -13.08 42.60 -19.38
C PRO A 275 -12.39 41.29 -19.79
N ARG A 276 -13.12 40.44 -20.53
CA ARG A 276 -12.63 39.21 -21.17
C ARG A 276 -11.70 39.55 -22.34
N LYS A 277 -10.43 39.18 -22.25
CA LYS A 277 -9.51 39.17 -23.40
C LYS A 277 -9.74 37.90 -24.24
N ARG A 278 -10.04 38.12 -25.51
CA ARG A 278 -10.33 37.13 -26.56
C ARG A 278 -8.99 36.61 -27.10
N LEU A 279 -8.61 35.37 -26.79
CA LEU A 279 -7.48 34.69 -27.46
C LEU A 279 -7.92 34.28 -28.87
N GLN A 280 -7.25 34.80 -29.89
CA GLN A 280 -7.38 34.30 -31.27
C GLN A 280 -6.42 33.14 -31.49
N LEU A 281 -7.00 32.03 -31.95
CA LEU A 281 -6.36 30.80 -32.35
C LEU A 281 -5.70 30.99 -33.73
N LYS A 282 -4.36 31.00 -33.82
CA LYS A 282 -3.63 30.89 -35.10
C LYS A 282 -3.37 29.41 -35.38
N ARG A 283 -4.21 28.82 -36.24
CA ARG A 283 -3.94 27.53 -36.91
C ARG A 283 -2.88 27.75 -38.00
N GLN A 284 -1.67 27.20 -37.81
CA GLN A 284 -0.73 26.99 -38.91
C GLN A 284 -1.04 25.64 -39.55
N ARG A 285 -1.34 25.66 -40.85
CA ARG A 285 -1.42 24.47 -41.72
C ARG A 285 -0.02 24.22 -42.30
N GLN A 286 0.51 23.02 -42.09
CA GLN A 286 1.62 22.51 -42.90
C GLN A 286 1.07 21.88 -44.18
N PRO A 287 1.71 22.07 -45.35
CA PRO A 287 1.30 21.40 -46.58
C PRO A 287 1.86 19.98 -46.67
N MET A 288 0.99 19.05 -47.10
CA MET A 288 1.34 17.69 -47.48
C MET A 288 2.28 17.70 -48.70
N ARG A 289 3.37 16.93 -48.61
CA ARG A 289 4.11 16.44 -49.77
C ARG A 289 3.65 15.01 -50.06
N THR A 290 3.24 14.79 -51.30
CA THR A 290 3.19 13.50 -52.00
C THR A 290 3.56 13.77 -53.47
N PRO A 291 3.93 12.74 -54.25
CA PRO A 291 4.43 11.42 -53.92
C PRO A 291 5.97 11.34 -53.97
#